data_AF-A0A524LCP0-F1
#
_entry.id   AF-A0A524LCP0-F1
#
_cell.length_a   1.000
_cell.length_b   1.000
_cell.length_c   1.000
_cell.angle_alpha   90.00
_cell.angle_beta   90.00
_cell.angle_gamma   90.00
#
_symmetry.space_group_name_H-M   'P 1'
#
loop_
_entity.id
_entity.type
_entity.pdbx_description
1 polymer ?
#
loop_
_entity_poly.entity_id
_entity_poly.type
_entity_poly.pdbx_seq_one_letter_code
_entity_poly.pdbx_strand_id
1 'polypeptide(L)'
;MAFANGTCDSWGVQALELINHMATAQDNIQDKIWMENRNRDYATSWIEMKGFYALITPELEVSRFMATVMDSGTYRIKLPFSATIEAIGRPIVIGDFFELPSEAQYTPTLEKRKRYLEVTDVTWDPDTYTPGWLPLMLLVTAKQAIASEETQQIFGDLAKHVDQSGLFDNDDGNNPNYQDYSTIEQTIDQEAKTQVPERGSEGSNVIREFTNAEIDQAVAAGIPHITHIDFNRTGLYVEDALPQNNDDYTEAPVFPTSPSNGDYHRLIYTGLAKDVPPRLYRWSEVKDRWIYLETDRRKQYTNQKAILEEYLTSPTSIPAEDIE
;
A
#
# COMPACT_ATOMS: atom_id res chain seq x y z
N MET A 1 -2.62 -25.96 -18.56
CA MET A 1 -3.64 -26.89 -18.05
C MET A 1 -3.56 -28.17 -18.84
N ALA A 2 -3.28 -29.29 -18.19
CA ALA A 2 -3.41 -30.62 -18.78
C ALA A 2 -4.61 -31.28 -18.09
N PHE A 3 -5.65 -31.61 -18.86
CA PHE A 3 -6.83 -32.28 -18.35
C PHE A 3 -6.56 -33.78 -18.27
N ALA A 4 -6.70 -34.36 -17.07
CA ALA A 4 -6.74 -35.80 -16.93
C ALA A 4 -8.07 -36.28 -17.51
N ASN A 5 -8.00 -37.25 -18.42
CA ASN A 5 -9.10 -37.63 -19.31
C ASN A 5 -10.07 -38.59 -18.59
N GLY A 6 -10.76 -38.12 -17.54
CA GLY A 6 -11.73 -38.88 -16.74
C GLY A 6 -13.16 -38.34 -16.89
N THR A 7 -14.13 -39.23 -17.13
CA THR A 7 -15.54 -38.89 -17.39
C THR A 7 -16.33 -38.33 -16.20
N CYS A 8 -15.66 -38.06 -15.06
CA CYS A 8 -16.27 -37.55 -13.83
C CYS A 8 -15.48 -36.38 -13.18
N ASP A 9 -14.60 -35.72 -13.91
CA ASP A 9 -13.91 -34.54 -13.40
C ASP A 9 -14.80 -33.29 -13.55
N SER A 10 -15.23 -32.73 -12.43
CA SER A 10 -15.86 -31.41 -12.36
C SER A 10 -14.79 -30.35 -12.09
N TRP A 11 -14.82 -29.26 -12.86
CA TRP A 11 -13.98 -28.09 -12.59
C TRP A 11 -14.76 -27.09 -11.72
N GLY A 12 -14.08 -26.54 -10.71
CA GLY A 12 -14.58 -25.46 -9.86
C GLY A 12 -13.54 -24.33 -9.79
N VAL A 13 -14.00 -23.09 -9.69
CA VAL A 13 -13.12 -21.93 -9.52
C VAL A 13 -12.76 -21.82 -8.03
N GLN A 14 -11.51 -22.14 -7.68
CA GLN A 14 -11.02 -22.19 -6.29
C GLN A 14 -10.83 -20.80 -5.67
N ALA A 15 -10.46 -19.80 -6.48
CA ALA A 15 -10.38 -18.40 -6.07
C ALA A 15 -10.59 -17.52 -7.30
N LEU A 16 -11.45 -16.50 -7.18
CA LEU A 16 -11.66 -15.47 -8.20
C LEU A 16 -11.17 -14.14 -7.63
N GLU A 17 -9.91 -13.81 -7.89
CA GLU A 17 -9.38 -12.49 -7.58
C GLU A 17 -9.83 -11.51 -8.67
N LEU A 18 -10.81 -10.68 -8.33
CA LEU A 18 -11.23 -9.55 -9.16
C LEU A 18 -10.28 -8.38 -8.89
N ILE A 19 -9.06 -8.49 -9.42
CA ILE A 19 -8.19 -7.32 -9.56
C ILE A 19 -8.90 -6.43 -10.56
N ASN A 20 -9.31 -5.23 -10.13
CA ASN A 20 -9.72 -4.18 -11.06
C ASN A 20 -8.47 -3.74 -11.83
N HIS A 21 -8.08 -4.57 -12.80
CA HIS A 21 -7.14 -4.21 -13.83
C HIS A 21 -7.85 -3.15 -14.66
N MET A 22 -7.67 -1.88 -14.28
CA MET A 22 -7.91 -0.82 -15.23
C MET A 22 -7.03 -1.13 -16.43
N ALA A 23 -7.65 -1.48 -17.57
CA ALA A 23 -6.92 -1.68 -18.80
C ALA A 23 -5.99 -0.47 -18.98
N THR A 24 -4.69 -0.73 -19.14
CA THR A 24 -3.68 0.33 -19.30
C THR A 24 -3.99 1.06 -20.60
N ALA A 25 -4.74 2.14 -20.48
CA ALA A 25 -5.05 3.05 -21.56
C ALA A 25 -4.11 4.25 -21.46
N GLN A 26 -3.80 4.88 -22.59
CA GLN A 26 -2.82 5.96 -22.66
C GLN A 26 -3.22 7.22 -21.88
N ASP A 27 -4.51 7.35 -21.56
CA ASP A 27 -5.12 8.43 -20.81
C ASP A 27 -5.26 8.12 -19.31
N ASN A 28 -4.92 6.91 -18.88
CA ASN A 28 -4.99 6.52 -17.48
C ASN A 28 -3.69 6.87 -16.73
N ILE A 29 -3.83 7.38 -15.51
CA ILE A 29 -2.73 7.69 -14.61
C ILE A 29 -2.71 6.64 -13.49
N GLN A 30 -1.59 5.93 -13.34
CA GLN A 30 -1.42 4.91 -12.30
C GLN A 30 -1.28 5.53 -10.92
N ASP A 31 -0.35 6.47 -10.75
CA ASP A 31 -0.14 7.15 -9.48
C ASP A 31 -0.90 8.47 -9.44
N LYS A 32 -2.02 8.50 -8.71
CA LYS A 32 -2.86 9.70 -8.58
C LYS A 32 -2.29 10.75 -7.63
N ILE A 33 -1.34 10.39 -6.77
CA ILE A 33 -0.73 11.31 -5.81
C ILE A 33 0.36 12.12 -6.50
N TRP A 34 1.21 11.41 -7.25
CA TRP A 34 2.34 12.00 -7.96
C TRP A 34 2.02 12.34 -9.42
N MET A 35 0.80 12.00 -9.88
CA MET A 35 0.31 12.24 -11.24
C MET A 35 1.22 11.65 -12.32
N GLU A 36 1.81 10.48 -12.05
CA GLU A 36 2.80 9.85 -12.91
C GLU A 36 2.44 8.40 -13.23
N ASN A 37 3.13 7.85 -14.23
CA ASN A 37 2.93 6.49 -14.71
C ASN A 37 4.21 5.67 -14.49
N ARG A 38 4.34 5.08 -13.29
CA ARG A 38 5.57 4.36 -12.87
C ARG A 38 5.78 3.02 -13.54
N ASN A 39 4.74 2.34 -14.01
CA ASN A 39 4.83 1.03 -14.65
C ASN A 39 4.26 1.10 -16.08
N ARG A 40 5.06 1.63 -17.02
CA ARG A 40 4.67 1.71 -18.43
C ARG A 40 4.84 0.35 -19.09
N ASP A 41 3.77 -0.11 -19.74
CA ASP A 41 3.77 -1.33 -20.55
C ASP A 41 3.80 -0.98 -22.05
N TYR A 42 4.67 -1.64 -22.79
CA TYR A 42 5.00 -1.43 -24.19
C TYR A 42 4.65 -2.66 -25.02
N ALA A 43 4.25 -2.43 -26.26
CA ALA A 43 3.98 -3.52 -27.19
C ALA A 43 5.25 -4.37 -27.43
N THR A 44 5.11 -5.69 -27.36
CA THR A 44 6.24 -6.64 -27.54
C THR A 44 6.68 -6.77 -29.00
N SER A 45 5.81 -6.44 -29.95
CA SER A 45 6.11 -6.42 -31.38
C SER A 45 6.64 -5.07 -31.82
N TRP A 46 7.78 -5.04 -32.52
CA TRP A 46 8.29 -3.83 -33.14
C TRP A 46 7.49 -3.46 -34.39
N ILE A 47 7.31 -2.17 -34.63
CA ILE A 47 6.65 -1.62 -35.81
C ILE A 47 7.68 -0.80 -36.58
N GLU A 48 7.95 -1.17 -37.82
CA GLU A 48 8.91 -0.47 -38.66
C GLU A 48 8.27 0.74 -39.34
N MET A 49 8.87 1.92 -39.18
CA MET A 49 8.42 3.15 -39.82
C MET A 49 9.58 3.90 -40.45
N LYS A 50 9.30 4.62 -41.54
CA LYS A 50 10.29 5.44 -42.23
C LYS A 50 10.21 6.87 -41.74
N GLY A 51 11.28 7.31 -41.09
CA GLY A 51 11.45 8.69 -40.64
C GLY A 51 12.71 9.33 -41.21
N PHE A 52 12.72 10.65 -41.24
CA PHE A 52 13.88 11.45 -41.58
C PHE A 52 14.35 12.21 -40.35
N TYR A 53 15.65 12.16 -40.03
CA TYR A 53 16.23 12.99 -39.00
C TYR A 53 17.56 13.57 -39.51
N ALA A 54 17.85 14.82 -39.12
CA ALA A 54 19.15 15.40 -39.39
C ALA A 54 20.11 15.00 -38.25
N LEU A 55 21.31 14.54 -38.61
CA LEU A 55 22.39 14.39 -37.64
C LEU A 55 22.82 15.81 -37.21
N ILE A 56 22.50 16.18 -35.98
CA ILE A 56 22.99 17.42 -35.38
C ILE A 56 24.35 17.13 -34.75
N THR A 57 25.35 17.93 -35.09
CA THR A 57 26.60 17.98 -34.34
C THR A 57 26.33 18.73 -33.04
N PRO A 58 26.56 18.16 -31.85
CA PRO A 58 26.41 18.91 -30.61
C PRO A 58 27.46 20.02 -30.56
N GLU A 59 27.03 21.27 -30.73
CA GLU A 59 27.87 22.46 -30.54
C GLU A 59 27.81 22.87 -29.07
N LEU A 60 28.98 23.08 -28.47
CA LEU A 60 29.10 23.44 -27.06
C LEU A 60 28.88 24.96 -26.91
N GLU A 61 27.64 25.39 -26.62
CA GLU A 61 27.35 26.81 -26.35
C GLU A 61 27.54 27.12 -24.86
N VAL A 62 28.50 28.01 -24.56
CA VAL A 62 28.77 28.47 -23.18
C VAL A 62 28.12 29.84 -22.97
N SER A 63 26.98 29.87 -22.26
CA SER A 63 26.35 31.12 -21.81
C SER A 63 27.18 31.79 -20.70
N ARG A 64 27.30 33.13 -20.78
CA ARG A 64 28.16 33.96 -19.90
C ARG A 64 27.70 34.04 -18.43
N PHE A 65 26.53 33.50 -18.07
CA PHE A 65 26.01 33.59 -16.69
C PHE A 65 25.79 32.26 -15.97
N MET A 66 25.88 31.13 -16.65
CA MET A 66 26.00 29.79 -16.06
C MET A 66 26.19 28.87 -17.25
N ALA A 67 27.11 27.90 -17.14
CA ALA A 67 27.22 26.84 -18.13
C ALA A 67 26.00 25.92 -18.02
N THR A 68 24.83 26.37 -18.49
CA THR A 68 23.72 25.45 -18.74
C THR A 68 24.11 24.70 -20.00
N VAL A 69 24.49 23.44 -19.83
CA VAL A 69 24.62 22.51 -20.95
C VAL A 69 23.25 22.47 -21.61
N MET A 70 23.10 23.10 -22.77
CA MET A 70 21.95 22.81 -23.63
C MET A 70 21.95 21.31 -23.87
N ASP A 71 20.79 20.69 -23.68
CA ASP A 71 20.52 19.26 -23.80
C ASP A 71 21.07 18.68 -25.10
N SER A 72 22.32 18.26 -25.07
CA SER A 72 23.10 17.73 -26.19
C SER A 72 22.72 16.27 -26.40
N GLY A 73 21.47 16.04 -26.81
CA GLY A 73 20.94 14.68 -27.03
C GLY A 73 19.56 14.63 -27.66
N THR A 74 19.03 15.77 -28.13
CA THR A 74 17.68 15.84 -28.68
C THR A 74 17.67 15.58 -30.19
N TYR A 75 16.94 14.55 -30.60
CA TYR A 75 16.69 14.18 -31.99
C TYR A 75 15.35 14.77 -32.45
N ARG A 76 15.36 15.37 -33.64
CA ARG A 76 14.14 15.84 -34.31
C ARG A 76 13.87 14.95 -35.52
N ILE A 77 12.90 14.05 -35.37
CA ILE A 77 12.54 13.04 -36.36
C ILE A 77 11.23 13.46 -37.04
N LYS A 78 11.27 13.60 -38.37
CA LYS A 78 10.10 13.87 -39.21
C LYS A 78 9.48 12.56 -39.67
N LEU A 79 8.21 12.36 -39.40
CA LEU A 79 7.44 11.17 -39.76
C LEU A 79 6.18 11.54 -40.56
N PRO A 80 5.85 10.82 -41.64
CA PRO A 80 4.60 11.04 -42.36
C PRO A 80 3.39 10.66 -41.48
N PHE A 81 2.44 11.58 -41.33
CA PHE A 81 1.29 11.40 -40.43
C PHE A 81 0.41 10.21 -40.82
N SER A 82 0.08 10.09 -42.11
CA SER A 82 -0.79 9.01 -42.61
C SER A 82 -0.18 7.62 -42.41
N ALA A 83 1.09 7.44 -42.74
CA ALA A 83 1.76 6.15 -42.57
C ALA A 83 1.96 5.77 -41.10
N THR A 84 2.13 6.77 -40.22
CA THR A 84 2.22 6.54 -38.77
C THR A 84 0.90 5.98 -38.24
N ILE A 85 -0.23 6.58 -38.64
CA ILE A 85 -1.56 6.10 -38.24
C ILE A 85 -1.84 4.72 -38.83
N GLU A 86 -1.47 4.47 -40.08
CA GLU A 86 -1.65 3.16 -40.71
C GLU A 86 -0.85 2.06 -40.00
N ALA A 87 0.36 2.36 -39.53
CA ALA A 87 1.24 1.39 -38.90
C ALA A 87 0.88 1.12 -37.41
N ILE A 88 0.56 2.15 -36.64
CA ILE A 88 0.35 2.05 -35.18
C ILE A 88 -1.15 2.01 -34.83
N GLY A 89 -2.03 2.54 -35.69
CA GLY A 89 -3.46 2.71 -35.41
C GLY A 89 -3.78 3.94 -34.55
N ARG A 90 -2.77 4.73 -34.18
CA ARG A 90 -2.88 5.97 -33.40
C ARG A 90 -1.72 6.93 -33.73
N PRO A 91 -1.85 8.24 -33.46
CA PRO A 91 -0.70 9.13 -33.48
C PRO A 91 0.34 8.72 -32.42
N ILE A 92 1.58 9.14 -32.65
CA ILE A 92 2.67 9.02 -31.68
C ILE A 92 2.35 9.92 -30.49
N VAL A 93 2.61 9.40 -29.29
CA VAL A 93 2.43 10.13 -28.04
C VAL A 93 3.76 10.29 -27.31
N ILE A 94 3.78 11.19 -26.34
CA ILE A 94 4.89 11.36 -25.41
C ILE A 94 5.08 10.06 -24.62
N GLY A 95 6.33 9.63 -24.47
CA GLY A 95 6.68 8.36 -23.82
C GLY A 95 6.69 7.15 -24.75
N ASP A 96 6.36 7.29 -26.04
CA ASP A 96 6.65 6.26 -27.05
C ASP A 96 8.17 6.12 -27.25
N PHE A 97 8.60 4.93 -27.67
CA PHE A 97 10.02 4.60 -27.85
C PHE A 97 10.36 4.35 -29.31
N PHE A 98 11.52 4.87 -29.74
CA PHE A 98 12.12 4.53 -31.03
C PHE A 98 13.45 3.82 -30.83
N GLU A 99 13.61 2.66 -31.48
CA GLU A 99 14.93 2.12 -31.76
C GLU A 99 15.48 2.83 -33.01
N LEU A 100 16.69 3.40 -32.92
CA LEU A 100 17.35 4.04 -34.05
C LEU A 100 18.50 3.14 -34.54
N PRO A 101 18.32 2.35 -35.62
CA PRO A 101 19.31 1.35 -36.04
C PRO A 101 20.63 1.95 -36.54
N SER A 102 20.59 3.18 -37.05
CA SER A 102 21.74 3.92 -37.61
C SER A 102 22.72 4.41 -36.54
N GLU A 103 22.25 4.70 -35.33
CA GLU A 103 23.06 5.19 -34.21
C GLU A 103 23.41 4.07 -33.21
N ALA A 104 23.26 2.80 -33.62
CA ALA A 104 23.66 1.67 -32.79
C ALA A 104 25.18 1.70 -32.57
N GLN A 105 25.60 1.58 -31.31
CA GLN A 105 27.00 1.59 -30.93
C GLN A 105 27.52 0.16 -30.77
N TYR A 106 28.84 -0.01 -30.82
CA TYR A 106 29.48 -1.28 -30.55
C TYR A 106 30.35 -1.16 -29.31
N THR A 107 30.29 -2.17 -28.43
CA THR A 107 31.22 -2.28 -27.30
C THR A 107 32.64 -2.56 -27.80
N PRO A 108 33.67 -2.44 -26.95
CA PRO A 108 35.02 -2.91 -27.29
C PRO A 108 35.08 -4.40 -27.68
N THR A 109 34.11 -5.20 -27.21
CA THR A 109 33.93 -6.62 -27.58
C THR A 109 33.15 -6.83 -28.88
N LEU A 110 32.84 -5.74 -29.60
CA LEU A 110 32.05 -5.73 -30.84
C LEU A 110 30.60 -6.22 -30.68
N GLU A 111 30.04 -6.11 -29.48
CA GLU A 111 28.62 -6.37 -29.27
C GLU A 111 27.80 -5.14 -29.65
N LYS A 112 26.76 -5.34 -30.46
CA LYS A 112 25.84 -4.27 -30.87
C LYS A 112 24.99 -3.82 -29.67
N ARG A 113 25.10 -2.55 -29.29
CA ARG A 113 24.24 -1.87 -28.33
C ARG A 113 23.24 -1.00 -29.08
N LYS A 114 21.96 -1.32 -28.90
CA LYS A 114 20.84 -0.60 -29.50
C LYS A 114 20.71 0.79 -28.88
N ARG A 115 20.34 1.76 -29.70
CA ARG A 115 20.05 3.14 -29.27
C ARG A 115 18.54 3.30 -29.18
N TYR A 116 18.03 3.49 -27.96
CA TYR A 116 16.63 3.79 -27.71
C TYR A 116 16.45 5.27 -27.43
N LEU A 117 15.43 5.86 -28.05
CA LEU A 117 15.02 7.24 -27.85
C LEU A 117 13.61 7.28 -27.27
N GLU A 118 13.42 8.07 -26.23
CA GLU A 118 12.11 8.37 -25.67
C GLU A 118 11.55 9.65 -26.29
N VAL A 119 10.30 9.60 -26.72
CA VAL A 119 9.59 10.76 -27.25
C VAL A 119 9.25 11.73 -26.13
N THR A 120 9.79 12.94 -26.20
CA THR A 120 9.52 14.01 -25.23
C THR A 120 8.45 14.99 -25.70
N ASP A 121 8.30 15.18 -27.01
CA ASP A 121 7.29 16.09 -27.57
C ASP A 121 6.95 15.70 -29.02
N VAL A 122 5.73 16.01 -29.44
CA VAL A 122 5.20 15.75 -30.78
C VAL A 122 4.48 16.98 -31.29
N THR A 123 4.97 17.54 -32.39
CA THR A 123 4.39 18.73 -33.04
C THR A 123 4.22 18.49 -34.54
N TRP A 124 3.62 19.44 -35.25
CA TRP A 124 3.58 19.43 -36.71
C TRP A 124 4.87 20.01 -37.29
N ASP A 125 5.40 19.39 -38.35
CA ASP A 125 6.58 19.90 -39.02
C ASP A 125 6.28 21.24 -39.73
N PRO A 126 6.99 22.34 -39.41
CA PRO A 126 6.74 23.65 -40.00
C PRO A 126 6.99 23.70 -41.52
N ASP A 127 7.85 22.82 -42.05
CA ASP A 127 8.29 22.86 -43.44
C ASP A 127 7.36 22.07 -44.39
N THR A 128 6.51 21.21 -43.85
CA THR A 128 5.76 20.23 -44.65
C THR A 128 4.25 20.47 -44.60
N TYR A 129 3.83 21.58 -45.20
CA TYR A 129 2.43 21.94 -45.40
C TYR A 129 2.02 21.83 -46.86
N THR A 130 0.77 21.42 -47.09
CA THR A 130 0.13 21.56 -48.40
C THR A 130 -0.13 23.04 -48.72
N PRO A 131 -0.35 23.41 -50.00
CA PRO A 131 -0.78 24.76 -50.36
C PRO A 131 -2.06 25.23 -49.64
N GLY A 132 -2.87 24.30 -49.12
CA GLY A 132 -4.05 24.57 -48.30
C GLY A 132 -3.79 24.65 -46.80
N TRP A 133 -2.54 24.76 -46.35
CA TRP A 133 -2.16 24.83 -44.92
C TRP A 133 -2.56 23.61 -44.08
N LEU A 134 -2.70 22.44 -44.72
CA LEU A 134 -2.82 21.16 -44.01
C LEU A 134 -1.42 20.57 -43.79
N PRO A 135 -1.05 20.19 -42.55
CA PRO A 135 0.24 19.57 -42.27
C PRO A 135 0.27 18.13 -42.77
N LEU A 136 1.43 17.68 -43.26
CA LEU A 136 1.61 16.31 -43.79
C LEU A 136 2.52 15.45 -42.90
N MET A 137 3.43 16.07 -42.16
CA MET A 137 4.43 15.37 -41.35
C MET A 137 4.37 15.80 -39.88
N LEU A 138 4.57 14.83 -38.99
CA LEU A 138 4.83 15.04 -37.58
C LEU A 138 6.32 15.30 -37.37
N LEU A 139 6.62 16.26 -36.51
CA LEU A 139 7.94 16.54 -35.97
C LEU A 139 7.99 15.99 -34.55
N VAL A 140 8.68 14.87 -34.38
CA VAL A 140 8.85 14.21 -33.10
C VAL A 140 10.19 14.58 -32.49
N THR A 141 10.15 15.16 -31.29
CA THR A 141 11.33 15.52 -30.51
C THR A 141 11.58 14.43 -29.48
N ALA A 142 12.67 13.69 -29.64
CA ALA A 142 13.01 12.56 -28.80
C ALA A 142 14.40 12.75 -28.17
N LYS A 143 14.60 12.22 -26.97
CA LYS A 143 15.88 12.24 -26.26
C LYS A 143 16.37 10.81 -26.07
N GLN A 144 17.65 10.66 -25.76
CA GLN A 144 18.16 9.35 -25.37
C GLN A 144 17.40 8.86 -24.13
N ALA A 145 16.82 7.67 -24.23
CA ALA A 145 16.10 7.08 -23.12
C ALA A 145 17.09 6.70 -22.00
N ILE A 146 16.70 7.01 -20.77
CA ILE A 146 17.45 6.69 -19.56
C ILE A 146 16.78 5.48 -18.91
N ALA A 147 17.59 4.61 -18.32
CA ALA A 147 17.08 3.52 -17.52
C ALA A 147 16.52 4.10 -16.21
N SER A 148 15.22 4.00 -16.04
CA SER A 148 14.45 4.50 -14.90
C SER A 148 13.36 3.48 -14.58
N GLU A 149 12.70 3.63 -13.43
CA GLU A 149 11.56 2.78 -13.07
C GLU A 149 10.47 2.78 -14.15
N GLU A 150 10.19 3.95 -14.74
CA GLU A 150 9.21 4.07 -15.83
C GLU A 150 9.56 3.27 -17.10
N THR A 151 10.85 2.97 -17.31
CA THR A 151 11.38 2.39 -18.55
C THR A 151 11.94 0.98 -18.36
N GLN A 152 11.69 0.37 -17.20
CA GLN A 152 12.18 -0.96 -16.82
C GLN A 152 11.83 -2.05 -17.82
N GLN A 153 10.68 -1.98 -18.49
CA GLN A 153 10.34 -3.01 -19.46
C GLN A 153 11.25 -3.00 -20.70
N ILE A 154 11.78 -1.84 -21.10
CA ILE A 154 12.67 -1.70 -22.26
C ILE A 154 14.12 -2.06 -21.90
N PHE A 155 14.59 -1.59 -20.74
CA PHE A 155 15.98 -1.77 -20.32
C PHE A 155 16.22 -3.01 -19.46
N GLY A 156 15.14 -3.62 -18.97
CA GLY A 156 15.17 -4.72 -18.02
C GLY A 156 15.15 -4.24 -16.57
N ASP A 157 15.19 -5.22 -15.67
CA ASP A 157 15.23 -5.00 -14.23
C ASP A 157 16.55 -4.31 -13.82
N LEU A 158 16.43 -3.08 -13.34
CA LEU A 158 17.52 -2.28 -12.78
C LEU A 158 18.11 -2.91 -11.51
N ALA A 159 17.38 -3.82 -10.84
CA ALA A 159 17.77 -4.40 -9.57
C ALA A 159 18.71 -5.62 -9.67
N LYS A 160 19.16 -6.02 -10.86
CA LYS A 160 19.86 -7.30 -11.04
C LYS A 160 21.32 -7.14 -11.46
N HIS A 161 22.21 -7.08 -10.47
CA HIS A 161 23.23 -8.10 -10.16
C HIS A 161 24.15 -7.55 -9.06
N VAL A 162 23.75 -7.76 -7.79
CA VAL A 162 24.73 -7.68 -6.70
C VAL A 162 25.71 -8.83 -6.92
N ASP A 163 26.92 -8.50 -7.40
CA ASP A 163 28.03 -9.45 -7.41
C ASP A 163 28.17 -10.01 -5.99
N GLN A 164 28.47 -11.31 -5.87
CA GLN A 164 28.58 -12.06 -4.62
C GLN A 164 29.63 -11.46 -3.64
N SER A 165 30.39 -10.48 -4.13
CA SER A 165 31.36 -9.63 -3.45
C SER A 165 30.76 -8.49 -2.61
N GLY A 166 29.53 -8.03 -2.89
CA GLY A 166 28.85 -6.98 -2.10
C GLY A 166 29.60 -5.64 -2.00
N LEU A 167 30.59 -5.39 -2.87
CA LEU A 167 31.57 -4.31 -2.69
C LEU A 167 31.33 -3.08 -3.59
N PHE A 168 30.41 -3.17 -4.55
CA PHE A 168 30.05 -2.09 -5.45
C PHE A 168 28.53 -1.95 -5.49
N ASP A 169 27.98 -1.41 -4.42
CA ASP A 169 26.65 -0.83 -4.44
C ASP A 169 26.78 0.51 -5.18
N ASN A 170 26.58 0.49 -6.50
CA ASN A 170 26.30 1.73 -7.20
C ASN A 170 24.89 2.12 -6.74
N ASP A 171 24.84 3.08 -5.82
CA ASP A 171 23.64 3.76 -5.33
C ASP A 171 22.95 4.47 -6.52
N ASP A 172 22.36 3.67 -7.41
CA ASP A 172 21.65 4.06 -8.62
C ASP A 172 20.15 3.93 -8.36
N GLY A 173 19.67 4.74 -7.41
CA GLY A 173 18.24 5.00 -7.17
C GLY A 173 17.42 3.86 -6.56
N ASN A 174 17.93 2.62 -6.52
CA ASN A 174 17.18 1.46 -6.06
C ASN A 174 17.44 1.13 -4.58
N ASN A 175 17.35 2.15 -3.72
CA ASN A 175 17.34 1.91 -2.28
C ASN A 175 15.99 1.25 -1.91
N PRO A 176 15.98 0.06 -1.24
CA PRO A 176 14.75 -0.58 -0.76
C PRO A 176 13.90 0.32 0.16
N ASN A 177 14.45 1.44 0.64
CA ASN A 177 13.67 2.50 1.27
C ASN A 177 12.62 3.15 0.35
N TYR A 178 12.67 3.02 -0.97
CA TYR A 178 11.70 3.64 -1.89
C TYR A 178 10.75 2.65 -2.56
N GLN A 179 11.04 1.35 -2.47
CA GLN A 179 10.34 0.35 -3.26
C GLN A 179 8.92 0.06 -2.77
N ASP A 180 8.53 0.35 -1.52
CA ASP A 180 7.23 -0.19 -1.10
C ASP A 180 6.56 0.45 0.13
N TYR A 181 6.50 1.79 0.23
CA TYR A 181 5.76 2.40 1.36
C TYR A 181 4.28 1.96 1.42
N SER A 182 3.64 1.67 0.30
CA SER A 182 2.21 1.28 0.28
C SER A 182 1.96 -0.17 0.69
N THR A 183 2.80 -1.13 0.29
CA THR A 183 2.66 -2.52 0.77
C THR A 183 3.31 -2.73 2.14
N ILE A 184 4.37 -2.00 2.48
CA ILE A 184 4.95 -1.98 3.83
C ILE A 184 3.92 -1.42 4.80
N GLU A 185 3.26 -0.30 4.49
CA GLU A 185 2.19 0.22 5.35
C GLU A 185 1.07 -0.80 5.51
N GLN A 186 0.60 -1.46 4.44
CA GLN A 186 -0.49 -2.44 4.53
C GLN A 186 -0.09 -3.70 5.32
N THR A 187 1.14 -4.19 5.13
CA THR A 187 1.67 -5.35 5.84
C THR A 187 1.88 -5.01 7.32
N ILE A 188 2.46 -3.85 7.63
CA ILE A 188 2.60 -3.34 9.00
C ILE A 188 1.22 -3.12 9.63
N ASP A 189 0.23 -2.59 8.90
CA ASP A 189 -1.13 -2.39 9.42
C ASP A 189 -1.83 -3.72 9.73
N GLN A 190 -1.61 -4.74 8.90
CA GLN A 190 -2.16 -6.09 9.11
C GLN A 190 -1.45 -6.81 10.26
N GLU A 191 -0.12 -6.74 10.33
CA GLU A 191 0.66 -7.25 11.44
C GLU A 191 0.29 -6.54 12.74
N ALA A 192 0.15 -5.22 12.73
CA ALA A 192 -0.27 -4.43 13.89
C ALA A 192 -1.68 -4.79 14.36
N LYS A 193 -2.64 -5.00 13.44
CA LYS A 193 -3.99 -5.48 13.78
C LYS A 193 -3.98 -6.91 14.33
N THR A 194 -3.04 -7.74 13.91
CA THR A 194 -2.91 -9.13 14.39
C THR A 194 -2.24 -9.19 15.76
N GLN A 195 -1.20 -8.39 15.98
CA GLN A 195 -0.44 -8.32 17.22
C GLN A 195 -1.18 -7.54 18.32
N VAL A 196 -1.93 -6.51 17.94
CA VAL A 196 -2.72 -5.68 18.86
C VAL A 196 -4.15 -5.54 18.32
N PRO A 197 -4.98 -6.60 18.38
CA PRO A 197 -6.36 -6.56 17.89
C PRO A 197 -7.23 -5.57 18.67
N GLU A 198 -6.87 -5.34 19.93
CA GLU A 198 -7.61 -4.46 20.82
C GLU A 198 -7.13 -3.01 20.70
N ARG A 199 -8.00 -2.12 20.21
CA ARG A 199 -7.76 -0.68 20.21
C ARG A 199 -8.27 -0.06 21.51
N GLY A 200 -7.39 0.60 22.27
CA GLY A 200 -7.71 1.27 23.54
C GLY A 200 -6.44 1.53 24.35
N SER A 201 -6.54 2.31 25.42
CA SER A 201 -5.45 2.43 26.40
C SER A 201 -5.75 1.46 27.54
N GLU A 202 -4.79 0.60 27.88
CA GLU A 202 -4.83 -0.13 29.15
C GLU A 202 -4.69 0.91 30.26
N GLY A 203 -5.80 1.23 30.92
CA GLY A 203 -5.80 2.27 31.95
C GLY A 203 -5.24 1.81 33.30
N SER A 204 -5.10 0.49 33.47
CA SER A 204 -4.48 -0.19 34.60
C SER A 204 -3.05 0.28 34.89
N ASN A 205 -2.24 0.54 33.85
CA ASN A 205 -0.79 0.75 34.03
C ASN A 205 -0.36 2.20 34.27
N VAL A 206 -1.28 3.17 34.25
CA VAL A 206 -0.93 4.61 34.31
C VAL A 206 -1.31 5.25 35.65
N ILE A 207 -2.36 4.74 36.33
CA ILE A 207 -2.90 5.36 37.55
C ILE A 207 -2.97 4.30 38.66
N ARG A 208 -2.19 4.52 39.73
CA ARG A 208 -2.18 3.66 40.93
C ARG A 208 -3.49 3.85 41.72
N GLU A 209 -4.22 2.77 41.98
CA GLU A 209 -5.31 2.75 42.98
C GLU A 209 -4.72 2.69 44.42
N PHE A 210 -5.31 3.44 45.34
CA PHE A 210 -4.93 3.40 46.75
C PHE A 210 -5.60 2.22 47.46
N THR A 211 -4.86 1.53 48.32
CA THR A 211 -5.45 0.46 49.13
C THR A 211 -6.41 1.04 50.19
N ASN A 212 -7.42 0.27 50.61
CA ASN A 212 -8.34 0.71 51.67
C ASN A 212 -7.61 1.14 52.95
N ALA A 213 -6.50 0.47 53.29
CA ALA A 213 -5.67 0.82 54.44
C ALA A 213 -4.95 2.18 54.28
N GLU A 214 -4.50 2.52 53.06
CA GLU A 214 -3.89 3.82 52.77
C GLU A 214 -4.93 4.94 52.74
N ILE A 215 -6.15 4.65 52.27
CA ILE A 215 -7.28 5.59 52.32
C ILE A 215 -7.64 5.88 53.78
N ASP A 216 -7.74 4.87 54.64
CA ASP A 216 -8.02 5.05 56.06
C ASP A 216 -6.93 5.86 56.77
N GLN A 217 -5.66 5.64 56.42
CA GLN A 217 -4.54 6.44 56.92
C GLN A 217 -4.57 7.89 56.42
N ALA A 218 -4.90 8.12 55.15
CA ALA A 218 -5.00 9.45 54.56
C ALA A 218 -6.17 10.26 55.15
N VAL A 219 -7.31 9.60 55.42
CA VAL A 219 -8.44 10.18 56.13
C VAL A 219 -8.04 10.56 57.56
N ALA A 220 -7.31 9.69 58.27
CA ALA A 220 -6.78 10.00 59.61
C ALA A 220 -5.75 11.14 59.60
N ALA A 221 -5.00 11.32 58.50
CA ALA A 221 -4.05 12.40 58.28
C ALA A 221 -4.68 13.72 57.78
N GLY A 222 -6.01 13.77 57.62
CA GLY A 222 -6.73 14.99 57.21
C GLY A 222 -6.78 15.23 55.70
N ILE A 223 -6.54 14.21 54.87
CA ILE A 223 -6.61 14.27 53.40
C ILE A 223 -7.77 13.37 52.91
N PRO A 224 -9.04 13.80 53.06
CA PRO A 224 -10.19 12.95 52.73
C PRO A 224 -10.46 12.81 51.23
N HIS A 225 -9.87 13.67 50.39
CA HIS A 225 -10.16 13.73 48.95
C HIS A 225 -9.32 12.78 48.08
N ILE A 226 -8.49 11.93 48.70
CA ILE A 226 -7.65 10.96 47.97
C ILE A 226 -8.48 9.94 47.17
N THR A 227 -9.69 9.65 47.63
CA THR A 227 -10.68 8.76 46.96
C THR A 227 -11.25 9.32 45.66
N HIS A 228 -11.03 10.60 45.35
CA HIS A 228 -11.46 11.22 44.09
C HIS A 228 -10.37 11.19 43.01
N ILE A 229 -9.17 10.68 43.32
CA ILE A 229 -8.02 10.60 42.41
C ILE A 229 -7.93 9.19 41.78
N ASP A 230 -8.85 8.30 42.14
CA ASP A 230 -8.90 6.94 41.60
C ASP A 230 -9.23 6.92 40.11
N PHE A 231 -8.83 5.81 39.48
CA PHE A 231 -9.01 5.58 38.07
C PHE A 231 -10.50 5.55 37.68
N ASN A 232 -10.86 6.33 36.65
CA ASN A 232 -12.21 6.29 36.11
C ASN A 232 -12.39 5.07 35.18
N ARG A 233 -12.88 3.97 35.76
CA ARG A 233 -13.23 2.71 35.07
C ARG A 233 -14.28 2.88 33.96
N THR A 234 -15.10 3.94 34.03
CA THR A 234 -16.14 4.25 33.01
C THR A 234 -15.68 5.29 31.98
N GLY A 235 -14.37 5.46 31.82
CA GLY A 235 -13.78 6.40 30.87
C GLY A 235 -13.96 5.95 29.41
N LEU A 236 -14.02 6.93 28.50
CA LEU A 236 -14.06 6.65 27.06
C LEU A 236 -12.77 5.93 26.62
N TYR A 237 -12.91 4.78 25.95
CA TYR A 237 -11.81 3.88 25.51
C TYR A 237 -11.05 3.10 26.60
N VAL A 238 -11.59 3.09 27.82
CA VAL A 238 -10.94 2.48 28.99
C VAL A 238 -11.67 1.24 29.49
N GLU A 239 -12.97 1.12 29.20
CA GLU A 239 -13.85 0.02 29.64
C GLU A 239 -13.50 -1.34 28.96
N ASP A 240 -12.63 -2.19 29.55
CA ASP A 240 -12.28 -3.55 29.07
C ASP A 240 -13.00 -4.72 29.74
N ALA A 241 -13.64 -4.49 30.89
CA ALA A 241 -14.10 -5.58 31.75
C ALA A 241 -12.96 -6.51 32.22
N LEU A 242 -11.77 -5.94 32.44
CA LEU A 242 -10.64 -6.64 33.06
C LEU A 242 -10.29 -6.00 34.40
N PRO A 243 -9.87 -6.81 35.39
CA PRO A 243 -9.34 -6.25 36.63
C PRO A 243 -8.04 -5.49 36.36
N GLN A 244 -7.76 -4.49 37.19
CA GLN A 244 -6.56 -3.67 37.04
C GLN A 244 -5.33 -4.41 37.58
N ASN A 245 -4.13 -3.95 37.20
CA ASN A 245 -2.84 -4.50 37.59
C ASN A 245 -2.68 -6.00 37.31
N ASN A 246 -3.47 -6.55 36.39
CA ASN A 246 -3.50 -7.97 36.08
C ASN A 246 -3.80 -8.84 37.32
N ASP A 247 -4.67 -8.36 38.22
CA ASP A 247 -5.15 -9.12 39.38
C ASP A 247 -5.87 -10.41 38.93
N ASP A 248 -5.77 -11.45 39.75
CA ASP A 248 -6.41 -12.73 39.47
C ASP A 248 -7.93 -12.59 39.36
N TYR A 249 -8.52 -13.14 38.29
CA TYR A 249 -9.96 -13.19 38.09
C TYR A 249 -10.42 -14.57 37.60
N THR A 250 -11.71 -14.81 37.80
CA THR A 250 -12.39 -16.00 37.28
C THR A 250 -13.27 -15.61 36.10
N GLU A 251 -13.32 -16.42 35.05
CA GLU A 251 -14.16 -16.18 33.86
C GLU A 251 -15.13 -17.33 33.64
N ALA A 252 -16.44 -17.07 33.72
CA ALA A 252 -17.48 -18.07 33.47
C ALA A 252 -18.84 -17.41 33.17
N PRO A 253 -19.82 -18.14 32.60
CA PRO A 253 -21.19 -17.63 32.44
C PRO A 253 -22.01 -17.64 33.74
N VAL A 254 -21.48 -18.20 34.83
CA VAL A 254 -22.15 -18.31 36.12
C VAL A 254 -21.21 -17.86 37.23
N PHE A 255 -21.76 -17.13 38.21
CA PHE A 255 -21.00 -16.67 39.37
C PHE A 255 -20.48 -17.85 40.23
N PRO A 256 -19.25 -17.76 40.76
CA PRO A 256 -18.71 -18.71 41.73
C PRO A 256 -19.58 -18.81 42.99
N THR A 257 -19.70 -20.02 43.54
CA THR A 257 -20.52 -20.30 44.73
C THR A 257 -19.82 -20.03 46.06
N SER A 258 -18.50 -19.81 46.04
CA SER A 258 -17.70 -19.54 47.26
C SER A 258 -16.64 -18.46 47.01
N PRO A 259 -17.05 -17.19 46.77
CA PRO A 259 -16.12 -16.09 46.57
C PRO A 259 -15.56 -15.54 47.88
N SER A 260 -14.29 -15.14 47.88
CA SER A 260 -13.64 -14.38 48.94
C SER A 260 -13.85 -12.88 48.73
N ASN A 261 -13.75 -12.09 49.81
CA ASN A 261 -13.93 -10.64 49.73
C ASN A 261 -12.90 -9.99 48.79
N GLY A 262 -13.38 -9.29 47.77
CA GLY A 262 -12.52 -8.64 46.78
C GLY A 262 -12.25 -9.46 45.52
N ASP A 263 -12.69 -10.73 45.44
CA ASP A 263 -12.50 -11.55 44.24
C ASP A 263 -13.16 -10.92 43.01
N TYR A 264 -12.46 -10.99 41.88
CA TYR A 264 -12.95 -10.53 40.58
C TYR A 264 -13.55 -11.68 39.77
N HIS A 265 -14.69 -11.40 39.13
CA HIS A 265 -15.33 -12.32 38.22
C HIS A 265 -15.76 -11.63 36.93
N ARG A 266 -15.29 -12.15 35.80
CA ARG A 266 -15.68 -11.75 34.46
C ARG A 266 -16.81 -12.64 33.97
N LEU A 267 -18.00 -12.06 33.89
CA LEU A 267 -19.20 -12.74 33.44
C LEU A 267 -19.24 -12.71 31.91
N ILE A 268 -19.13 -13.89 31.29
CA ILE A 268 -19.24 -14.08 29.84
C ILE A 268 -20.61 -14.60 29.44
N TYR A 269 -21.12 -14.16 28.31
CA TYR A 269 -22.43 -14.56 27.81
C TYR A 269 -22.25 -15.49 26.60
N THR A 270 -22.46 -16.79 26.80
CA THR A 270 -22.35 -17.80 25.74
C THR A 270 -23.73 -18.26 25.29
N GLY A 271 -23.93 -18.43 23.97
CA GLY A 271 -25.15 -19.00 23.40
C GLY A 271 -26.35 -18.04 23.24
N LEU A 272 -26.13 -16.72 23.29
CA LEU A 272 -27.18 -15.73 23.00
C LEU A 272 -27.16 -15.31 21.52
N ALA A 273 -28.34 -14.99 20.97
CA ALA A 273 -28.50 -14.56 19.58
C ALA A 273 -27.90 -13.18 19.26
N LYS A 274 -27.49 -12.43 20.28
CA LYS A 274 -26.80 -11.15 20.16
C LYS A 274 -25.53 -11.24 21.01
N ASP A 275 -24.41 -10.79 20.46
CA ASP A 275 -23.16 -10.66 21.20
C ASP A 275 -23.36 -9.67 22.35
N VAL A 276 -23.36 -10.18 23.58
CA VAL A 276 -23.49 -9.38 24.79
C VAL A 276 -22.10 -9.21 25.37
N PRO A 277 -21.58 -7.98 25.48
CA PRO A 277 -20.23 -7.78 25.95
C PRO A 277 -20.03 -8.30 27.39
N PRO A 278 -18.84 -8.83 27.70
CA PRO A 278 -18.52 -9.32 29.03
C PRO A 278 -18.58 -8.21 30.07
N ARG A 279 -18.84 -8.59 31.32
CA ARG A 279 -18.99 -7.67 32.44
C ARG A 279 -18.11 -8.08 33.61
N LEU A 280 -17.45 -7.11 34.22
CA LEU A 280 -16.62 -7.33 35.40
C LEU A 280 -17.40 -7.05 36.68
N TYR A 281 -17.28 -7.99 37.63
CA TYR A 281 -17.86 -7.89 38.95
C TYR A 281 -16.80 -8.11 40.04
N ARG A 282 -17.03 -7.50 41.21
CA ARG A 282 -16.23 -7.69 42.42
C ARG A 282 -17.10 -8.16 43.58
N TRP A 283 -16.68 -9.21 44.29
CA TRP A 283 -17.42 -9.69 45.46
C TRP A 283 -17.21 -8.77 46.67
N SER A 284 -18.28 -8.48 47.40
CA SER A 284 -18.23 -7.73 48.66
C SER A 284 -18.90 -8.50 49.78
N GLU A 285 -18.10 -8.93 50.76
CA GLU A 285 -18.59 -9.68 51.93
C GLU A 285 -19.55 -8.84 52.79
N VAL A 286 -19.31 -7.52 52.89
CA VAL A 286 -20.18 -6.59 53.63
C VAL A 286 -21.60 -6.53 53.05
N LYS A 287 -21.73 -6.70 51.73
CA LYS A 287 -23.01 -6.58 51.01
C LYS A 287 -23.60 -7.92 50.58
N ASP A 288 -22.87 -9.02 50.83
CA ASP A 288 -23.19 -10.40 50.44
C ASP A 288 -23.65 -10.54 48.97
N ARG A 289 -22.98 -9.82 48.07
CA ARG A 289 -23.32 -9.81 46.63
C ARG A 289 -22.16 -9.36 45.74
N TRP A 290 -22.24 -9.77 44.48
CA TRP A 290 -21.42 -9.27 43.39
C TRP A 290 -21.78 -7.82 43.05
N ILE A 291 -20.80 -6.94 43.06
CA ILE A 291 -20.92 -5.53 42.67
C ILE A 291 -20.44 -5.39 41.23
N TYR A 292 -21.28 -4.83 40.38
CA TYR A 292 -20.91 -4.49 39.01
C TYR A 292 -19.87 -3.37 38.99
N LEU A 293 -18.81 -3.54 38.20
CA LEU A 293 -17.78 -2.52 37.99
C LEU A 293 -17.91 -1.89 36.60
N GLU A 294 -17.84 -2.71 35.54
CA GLU A 294 -17.75 -2.21 34.16
C GLU A 294 -18.20 -3.29 33.14
N THR A 295 -18.43 -2.86 31.91
CA THR A 295 -18.79 -3.69 30.75
C THR A 295 -17.75 -3.42 29.67
N ASP A 296 -17.31 -4.42 28.93
CA ASP A 296 -16.45 -4.18 27.77
C ASP A 296 -17.22 -3.41 26.71
N ARG A 297 -16.86 -2.13 26.51
CA ARG A 297 -17.48 -1.29 25.47
C ARG A 297 -16.45 -0.76 24.49
N ARG A 298 -15.19 -1.20 24.55
CA ARG A 298 -14.16 -0.69 23.63
C ARG A 298 -14.60 -0.86 22.18
N LYS A 299 -15.16 -2.01 21.83
CA LYS A 299 -15.71 -2.31 20.48
C LYS A 299 -16.89 -1.42 20.06
N GLN A 300 -17.67 -0.87 20.99
CA GLN A 300 -18.84 -0.05 20.68
C GLN A 300 -18.47 1.37 20.25
N TYR A 301 -17.37 1.92 20.78
CA TYR A 301 -16.92 3.29 20.48
C TYR A 301 -16.16 3.42 19.16
N THR A 302 -15.66 2.31 18.61
CA THR A 302 -14.76 2.30 17.44
C THR A 302 -15.48 2.29 16.10
N ASN A 303 -16.79 2.01 16.08
CA ASN A 303 -17.41 1.54 14.85
C ASN A 303 -18.02 2.66 13.98
N GLN A 304 -17.26 3.14 12.99
CA GLN A 304 -17.83 3.87 11.85
C GLN A 304 -18.60 2.95 10.88
N LYS A 305 -18.42 1.61 10.93
CA LYS A 305 -19.16 0.63 10.08
C LYS A 305 -19.26 -0.78 10.70
N ALA A 306 -20.00 -0.94 11.81
CA ALA A 306 -20.17 -2.21 12.53
C ALA A 306 -20.62 -3.41 11.67
N ILE A 307 -21.40 -3.17 10.61
CA ILE A 307 -21.95 -4.22 9.73
C ILE A 307 -20.85 -4.92 8.91
N LEU A 308 -19.78 -4.21 8.56
CA LEU A 308 -18.68 -4.77 7.77
C LEU A 308 -17.80 -5.70 8.60
N GLU A 309 -17.58 -5.36 9.86
CA GLU A 309 -16.81 -6.16 10.81
C GLU A 309 -17.55 -7.46 11.19
N GLU A 310 -18.87 -7.38 11.39
CA GLU A 310 -19.75 -8.55 11.58
C GLU A 310 -19.64 -9.55 10.43
N TYR A 311 -19.52 -9.06 9.18
CA TYR A 311 -19.38 -9.91 8.01
C TYR A 311 -18.00 -10.60 7.93
N LEU A 312 -16.94 -9.91 8.37
CA LEU A 312 -15.56 -10.40 8.32
C LEU A 312 -15.22 -11.36 9.47
N THR A 313 -15.89 -11.23 10.61
CA THR A 313 -15.59 -11.99 11.84
C THR A 313 -16.64 -13.06 12.17
N SER A 314 -17.64 -13.23 11.30
CA SER A 314 -18.70 -14.21 11.52
C SER A 314 -18.13 -15.62 11.73
N PRO A 315 -18.56 -16.36 12.76
CA PRO A 315 -18.15 -17.76 12.98
C PRO A 315 -18.67 -18.71 11.90
N THR A 316 -19.56 -18.24 11.02
CA THR A 316 -20.01 -18.95 9.81
C THR A 316 -19.27 -18.50 8.56
N SER A 317 -18.27 -17.62 8.68
CA SER A 317 -17.38 -17.32 7.57
C SER A 317 -16.49 -18.55 7.37
N ILE A 318 -16.67 -19.21 6.23
CA ILE A 318 -15.87 -20.36 5.85
C ILE A 318 -14.72 -19.80 5.01
N PRO A 319 -13.45 -20.06 5.36
CA PRO A 319 -12.31 -19.77 4.49
C PRO A 319 -12.59 -20.33 3.09
N ALA A 320 -12.19 -19.62 2.03
CA ALA A 320 -12.47 -20.04 0.66
C ALA A 320 -11.92 -21.45 0.31
N GLU A 321 -10.96 -21.93 1.10
CA GLU A 321 -10.35 -23.26 1.04
C GLU A 321 -11.25 -24.40 1.55
N ASP A 322 -12.27 -24.11 2.35
CA ASP A 322 -13.12 -25.11 3.03
C ASP A 322 -14.58 -25.13 2.51
N ILE A 323 -14.88 -24.44 1.40
CA ILE A 323 -16.20 -24.46 0.75
C ILE A 323 -16.20 -25.56 -0.34
N GLU A 324 -16.81 -26.71 -0.05
CA GLU A 324 -17.05 -27.81 -1.03
C GLU A 324 -18.08 -27.44 -2.12
#